data_AF-A0A4R1YIB9-F1
#
_entry.id   AF-A0A4R1YIB9-F1
#
_cell.length_a   1.000
_cell.length_b   1.000
_cell.length_c   1.000
_cell.angle_alpha   90.00
_cell.angle_beta   90.00
_cell.angle_gamma   90.00
#
_symmetry.space_group_name_H-M   'P 1'
#
loop_
_entity.id
_entity.type
_entity.pdbx_description
1 polymer ?
#
loop_
_entity_poly.entity_id
_entity_poly.type
_entity_poly.pdbx_seq_one_letter_code
_entity_poly.pdbx_strand_id
1 'polypeptide(L)'
;MSTSAMPLAQPKRRIHAVTRFEAIDFVNRVNFLFDRWQPEELLAAFSDDVVVDHPLGRSAGKDELVAFLKGYEPITIGCTTATT
;
A
#
# COMPACT_ATOMS: atom_id res chain seq x y z
N MET A 1 -37.61 12.01 -22.91
CA MET A 1 -36.33 11.30 -22.69
C MET A 1 -35.40 12.28 -21.97
N SER A 2 -35.04 12.01 -20.71
CA SER A 2 -34.18 12.90 -19.93
C SER A 2 -32.74 12.43 -20.05
N THR A 3 -31.88 13.22 -20.69
CA THR A 3 -30.45 12.95 -20.78
C THR A 3 -29.83 13.25 -19.42
N SER A 4 -29.51 12.18 -18.66
CA SER A 4 -28.66 12.30 -17.47
C SER A 4 -27.27 12.75 -17.93
N ALA A 5 -26.89 13.99 -17.59
CA ALA A 5 -25.57 14.50 -17.89
C ALA A 5 -24.55 13.69 -17.08
N MET A 6 -23.62 13.01 -17.75
CA MET A 6 -22.49 12.36 -17.08
C MET A 6 -21.70 13.42 -16.31
N PRO A 7 -21.34 13.17 -15.05
CA PRO A 7 -20.54 14.12 -14.30
C PRO A 7 -19.21 14.33 -15.01
N LEU A 8 -18.91 15.58 -15.35
CA LEU A 8 -17.64 15.98 -15.94
C LEU A 8 -16.51 15.52 -15.02
N ALA A 9 -15.51 14.84 -15.58
CA ALA A 9 -14.32 14.45 -14.86
C ALA A 9 -13.72 15.69 -14.19
N GLN A 10 -13.64 15.66 -12.86
CA GLN A 10 -13.05 16.77 -12.12
C GLN A 10 -11.61 16.98 -12.59
N PRO A 11 -11.18 18.24 -12.78
CA PRO A 11 -9.81 18.52 -13.18
C PRO A 11 -8.86 17.89 -12.16
N LYS A 12 -7.95 17.04 -12.64
CA LYS A 12 -6.94 16.37 -11.79
C LYS A 12 -6.20 17.44 -11.00
N ARG A 13 -6.36 17.43 -9.68
CA ARG A 13 -5.63 18.33 -8.77
C ARG A 13 -4.13 18.15 -9.05
N ARG A 14 -3.43 19.24 -9.38
CA ARG A 14 -1.98 19.19 -9.53
C ARG A 14 -1.37 18.88 -8.16
N ILE A 15 -0.58 17.81 -8.09
CA ILE A 15 0.19 17.42 -6.90
C ILE A 15 1.56 18.09 -6.99
N HIS A 16 2.06 18.65 -5.90
CA HIS A 16 3.41 19.22 -5.85
C HIS A 16 4.45 18.14 -6.14
N ALA A 17 5.52 18.49 -6.87
CA ALA A 17 6.56 17.54 -7.25
C ALA A 17 7.20 16.84 -6.05
N VAL A 18 7.44 17.59 -4.96
CA VAL A 18 7.99 17.05 -3.70
C VAL A 18 7.09 15.96 -3.12
N THR A 19 5.79 16.22 -2.98
CA THR A 19 4.82 15.23 -2.48
C THR A 19 4.78 13.98 -3.35
N ARG A 20 4.94 14.14 -4.67
CA ARG A 20 5.02 13.00 -5.59
C ARG A 20 6.28 12.17 -5.33
N PHE A 21 7.43 12.81 -5.15
CA PHE A 21 8.69 12.12 -4.87
C PHE A 21 8.65 11.38 -3.53
N GLU A 22 8.12 12.01 -2.47
CA GLU A 22 7.97 11.40 -1.14
C GLU A 22 7.08 10.15 -1.19
N ALA A 23 5.97 10.20 -1.94
CA ALA A 23 5.09 9.05 -2.11
C ALA A 23 5.78 7.88 -2.84
N ILE A 24 6.57 8.17 -3.88
CA ILE A 24 7.32 7.16 -4.63
C ILE A 24 8.39 6.52 -3.74
N ASP A 25 9.14 7.33 -2.99
CA ASP A 25 10.17 6.85 -2.09
C ASP A 25 9.60 5.96 -0.98
N PHE A 26 8.46 6.37 -0.40
CA PHE A 26 7.73 5.56 0.57
C PHE A 26 7.33 4.19 0.03
N VAL A 27 6.69 4.14 -1.15
CA VAL A 27 6.25 2.89 -1.78
C VAL A 27 7.45 1.99 -2.11
N ASN A 28 8.52 2.55 -2.66
CA ASN A 28 9.73 1.78 -2.97
C ASN A 28 10.35 1.18 -1.71
N ARG A 29 10.40 1.93 -0.62
CA ARG A 29 10.88 1.43 0.68
C ARG A 29 10.01 0.29 1.19
N VAL A 30 8.68 0.45 1.19
CA VAL A 30 7.75 -0.61 1.62
C VAL A 30 7.92 -1.88 0.78
N ASN A 31 8.00 -1.74 -0.55
CA ASN A 31 8.24 -2.88 -1.44
C ASN A 31 9.54 -3.61 -1.11
N PHE A 32 10.63 -2.86 -0.88
CA PHE A 32 11.92 -3.43 -0.50
C PHE A 32 11.85 -4.21 0.84
N LEU A 33 11.13 -3.68 1.82
CA LEU A 33 10.92 -4.35 3.11
C LEU A 33 10.11 -5.64 2.96
N PHE A 34 9.12 -5.67 2.06
CA PHE A 34 8.41 -6.89 1.70
C PHE A 34 9.32 -7.90 1.01
N ASP A 35 10.11 -7.46 0.02
CA ASP A 35 11.02 -8.34 -0.74
C ASP A 35 12.06 -9.01 0.16
N ARG A 36 12.55 -8.29 1.17
CA ARG A 36 13.51 -8.80 2.16
C ARG A 36 12.86 -9.49 3.34
N TRP A 37 11.54 -9.47 3.41
CA TRP A 37 10.74 -9.93 4.54
C TRP A 37 11.25 -9.37 5.88
N GLN A 38 11.16 -8.05 6.03
CA GLN A 38 11.56 -7.29 7.22
C GLN A 38 10.30 -6.76 7.96
N PRO A 39 9.56 -7.62 8.69
CA PRO A 39 8.23 -7.30 9.20
C PRO A 39 8.22 -6.22 10.30
N GLU A 40 9.30 -6.09 11.09
CA GLU A 40 9.39 -5.07 12.14
C GLU A 40 9.55 -3.68 11.54
N GLU A 41 10.46 -3.51 10.58
CA GLU A 41 10.66 -2.27 9.84
C GLU A 41 9.46 -1.93 8.96
N LEU A 42 8.81 -2.94 8.39
CA LEU A 42 7.56 -2.77 7.63
C LEU A 42 6.45 -2.22 8.54
N LEU A 43 6.27 -2.78 9.73
CA LEU A 43 5.28 -2.30 10.70
C LEU A 43 5.58 -0.86 11.14
N ALA A 44 6.86 -0.53 11.34
CA ALA A 44 7.29 0.81 11.72
C ALA A 44 7.06 1.86 10.61
N ALA A 45 6.92 1.44 9.34
CA ALA A 45 6.65 2.34 8.23
C ALA A 45 5.21 2.90 8.23
N PHE A 46 4.28 2.28 8.97
CA PHE A 46 2.88 2.68 8.99
C PHE A 46 2.49 3.39 10.30
N SER A 47 1.44 4.22 10.22
CA SER A 47 0.78 4.80 11.39
C SER A 47 0.02 3.74 12.19
N ASP A 48 -0.37 4.09 13.42
CA ASP A 48 -1.05 3.15 14.32
C ASP A 48 -2.45 2.75 13.82
N ASP A 49 -3.06 3.58 12.98
CA ASP A 49 -4.39 3.40 12.36
C ASP A 49 -4.34 2.76 10.96
N VAL A 50 -3.22 2.11 10.61
CA VAL A 50 -3.03 1.45 9.31
C VAL A 50 -4.19 0.51 8.98
N VAL A 51 -4.66 0.56 7.74
CA VAL A 51 -5.63 -0.41 7.21
C VAL A 51 -5.03 -1.06 5.98
N VAL A 52 -4.96 -2.39 6.00
CA VAL A 52 -4.57 -3.19 4.83
C VAL A 52 -5.78 -3.97 4.34
N ASP A 53 -6.12 -3.76 3.08
CA ASP A 53 -7.12 -4.55 2.36
C ASP A 53 -6.40 -5.46 1.37
N HIS A 54 -6.33 -6.75 1.70
CA HIS A 54 -5.59 -7.75 0.94
C HIS A 54 -6.54 -8.89 0.51
N PRO A 55 -6.33 -9.55 -0.65
CA PRO A 55 -7.18 -10.66 -1.08
C PRO A 55 -7.32 -11.82 -0.07
N LEU A 56 -6.36 -11.98 0.83
CA LEU A 56 -6.36 -13.01 1.88
C LEU A 56 -6.97 -12.55 3.21
N GLY A 57 -7.38 -11.29 3.32
CA GLY A 57 -7.97 -10.75 4.53
C GLY A 57 -7.71 -9.26 4.70
N ARG A 58 -8.32 -8.71 5.74
CA ARG A 58 -8.19 -7.30 6.10
C ARG A 58 -7.58 -7.19 7.49
N SER A 59 -6.72 -6.19 7.69
CA SER A 59 -6.25 -5.77 9.02
C SER A 59 -6.54 -4.28 9.25
N ALA A 60 -6.89 -3.94 10.48
CA ALA A 60 -7.10 -2.59 10.97
C ALA A 60 -6.29 -2.37 12.26
N GLY A 61 -5.33 -1.46 12.18
CA GLY A 61 -4.36 -1.16 13.22
C GLY A 61 -3.13 -2.06 13.20
N LYS A 62 -2.11 -1.65 13.96
CA LYS A 62 -0.82 -2.36 14.02
C LYS A 62 -0.91 -3.78 14.57
N ASP A 63 -1.74 -4.01 15.59
CA ASP A 63 -1.86 -5.33 16.21
C ASP A 63 -2.43 -6.37 15.23
N GLU A 64 -3.46 -6.00 14.47
CA GLU A 64 -4.03 -6.85 13.43
C GLU A 64 -3.06 -7.03 12.26
N LEU A 65 -2.31 -5.99 11.88
CA LEU A 65 -1.28 -6.10 10.86
C LEU A 65 -0.14 -7.04 11.28
N VAL A 66 0.28 -7.02 12.55
CA VAL A 66 1.26 -7.97 13.09
C VAL A 66 0.74 -9.41 12.98
N ALA A 67 -0.52 -9.64 13.36
CA ALA A 67 -1.14 -10.96 13.24
C ALA A 67 -1.23 -11.41 11.77
N PHE A 68 -1.60 -10.49 10.87
CA PHE A 68 -1.67 -10.75 9.44
C PHE A 68 -0.31 -11.13 8.85
N LEU A 69 0.75 -10.36 9.13
CA LEU A 69 2.09 -10.62 8.62
C LEU A 69 2.65 -11.97 9.09
N LYS A 70 2.39 -12.37 10.35
CA LYS A 70 2.77 -13.69 10.87
C LYS A 70 2.11 -14.85 10.10
N GLY A 71 0.88 -14.65 9.61
CA GLY A 71 0.16 -15.65 8.81
C GLY A 71 0.46 -15.60 7.31
N TYR A 72 1.15 -14.55 6.84
CA TYR A 72 1.36 -14.25 5.42
C TYR A 72 2.79 -14.55 4.92
N GLU A 73 3.67 -15.10 5.77
CA GLU A 73 5.09 -15.33 5.42
C GLU A 73 5.27 -15.83 3.96
N PRO A 74 5.92 -15.04 3.08
CA PRO A 74 6.04 -15.36 1.68
C PRO A 74 6.77 -16.69 1.49
N ILE A 75 6.21 -17.54 0.65
CA ILE A 75 6.81 -18.83 0.29
C ILE A 75 8.17 -18.63 -0.42
N THR A 76 8.45 -17.43 -0.96
CA THR A 76 9.75 -17.08 -1.57
C THR A 76 10.10 -15.62 -1.28
N ILE A 77 11.25 -15.41 -0.64
CA ILE A 77 11.84 -14.08 -0.39
C ILE A 77 12.42 -13.55 -1.72
N GLY A 78 12.11 -12.31 -2.08
CA GLY A 78 12.59 -11.64 -3.29
C GLY A 78 11.73 -11.80 -4.55
N CYS A 79 10.48 -12.27 -4.42
CA CYS A 79 9.56 -12.44 -5.55
C CYS A 79 8.33 -11.52 -5.43
N THR A 80 8.52 -10.19 -5.44
CA THR A 80 7.47 -9.32 -5.97
C THR A 80 7.55 -9.37 -7.50
N THR A 81 6.62 -10.08 -8.13
CA THR A 81 6.48 -10.06 -9.60
C THR A 81 5.93 -8.70 -10.04
N ALA A 82 6.77 -7.66 -10.09
CA ALA A 82 6.48 -6.49 -10.90
C ALA A 82 6.72 -6.89 -12.37
N THR A 83 5.63 -7.19 -13.09
CA THR A 83 5.72 -7.41 -14.54
C THR A 83 5.75 -6.02 -15.19
N THR A 84 6.84 -5.73 -15.89
CA THR A 84 7.08 -4.46 -16.63
C THR A 84 6.04 -4.22 -17.72
#